data_AF-A0A9E3ZE21-F1
#
_entry.id   AF-A0A9E3ZE21-F1
#
_cell.length_a   1.000
_cell.length_b   1.000
_cell.length_c   1.000
_cell.angle_alpha   90.00
_cell.angle_beta   90.00
_cell.angle_gamma   90.00
#
_symmetry.space_group_name_H-M   'P 1'
#
loop_
_entity.id
_entity.type
_entity.pdbx_description
1 polymer ?
#
loop_
_entity_poly.entity_id
_entity_poly.type
_entity_poly.pdbx_seq_one_letter_code
_entity_poly.pdbx_strand_id
1 'polypeptide(L)'
;MASVEPHRKRTWGQRFVYALAALLLGLAIGVLVLALATLMPLRDGVPFAPTMAVIAVAAGVMAFFFYRTMISRRRGAWFAGGAALAAVVLFVLGLGILSSGLLLENRGEPGETVGSPGPGPDVPAKQDMPSFPWPPPRASAMQTLPTLFLHDPVSLADVARTLRMTLSLAGRHELRFYAVPDGFAMVTRLESIDAQGNTLAGVDRPTRAFLTYIRDLFWVPPGRYRMVVFVVTDRAFEASGDAIDRSEAEAFMAGGFNDLPDVVGARPYADGYRTTALVYEFHKDPQDERAHVLIPGRFDAYHHLQKIGWYSASAEIPAYAELPVIFPDATASGARRR
;
A
#
# COMPACT_ATOMS: atom_id res chain seq x y z
N MET A 1 -19.59 -73.66 6.81
CA MET A 1 -19.70 -72.42 6.03
C MET A 1 -18.54 -71.50 6.42
N ALA A 2 -17.44 -71.56 5.66
CA ALA A 2 -16.29 -70.68 5.83
C ALA A 2 -16.11 -69.92 4.52
N SER A 3 -16.44 -68.62 4.53
CA SER A 3 -16.27 -67.73 3.38
C SER A 3 -14.79 -67.37 3.23
N VAL A 4 -14.14 -67.94 2.24
CA VAL A 4 -12.80 -67.55 1.80
C VAL A 4 -12.95 -66.26 1.00
N GLU A 5 -12.40 -65.17 1.53
CA GLU A 5 -12.38 -63.85 0.89
C GLU A 5 -10.98 -63.63 0.26
N PRO A 6 -10.83 -63.62 -1.08
CA PRO A 6 -9.53 -63.50 -1.71
C PRO A 6 -9.41 -62.19 -2.48
N HIS A 7 -9.13 -61.06 -1.83
CA HIS A 7 -8.81 -59.83 -2.59
C HIS A 7 -7.87 -58.88 -1.87
N ARG A 8 -6.55 -59.16 -1.93
CA ARG A 8 -5.53 -58.16 -1.56
C ARG A 8 -4.18 -58.36 -2.25
N LYS A 9 -4.16 -58.43 -3.60
CA LYS A 9 -2.90 -58.52 -4.37
C LYS A 9 -2.74 -57.48 -5.50
N ARG A 10 -3.43 -56.33 -5.45
CA ARG A 10 -3.37 -55.32 -6.53
C ARG A 10 -2.86 -53.92 -6.19
N THR A 11 -2.22 -53.70 -5.04
CA THR A 11 -1.89 -52.33 -4.59
C THR A 11 -0.43 -51.90 -4.75
N TRP A 12 0.50 -52.81 -5.09
CA TRP A 12 1.91 -52.45 -5.23
C TRP A 12 2.25 -51.77 -6.57
N GLY A 13 1.69 -52.27 -7.68
CA GLY A 13 1.95 -51.71 -9.01
C GLY A 13 1.47 -50.26 -9.16
N GLN A 14 0.26 -49.93 -8.71
CA GLN A 14 -0.26 -48.56 -8.78
C GLN A 14 0.57 -47.57 -7.95
N ARG A 15 1.03 -47.97 -6.76
CA ARG A 15 1.85 -47.11 -5.92
C ARG A 15 3.19 -46.78 -6.55
N PHE A 16 3.80 -47.76 -7.22
CA PHE A 16 5.04 -47.55 -7.95
C PHE A 16 4.85 -46.61 -9.15
N VAL A 17 3.72 -46.72 -9.87
CA VAL A 17 3.41 -45.83 -11.00
C VAL A 17 3.22 -44.39 -10.54
N TYR A 18 2.46 -44.15 -9.47
CA TYR A 18 2.29 -42.79 -8.93
C TYR A 18 3.59 -42.19 -8.39
N ALA A 19 4.41 -43.02 -7.76
CA ALA A 19 5.74 -42.66 -7.29
C ALA A 19 6.66 -42.17 -8.42
N LEU A 20 6.74 -42.96 -9.50
CA LEU A 20 7.54 -42.63 -10.65
C LEU A 20 7.02 -41.37 -11.36
N ALA A 21 5.70 -41.23 -11.49
CA ALA A 21 5.09 -40.04 -12.09
C ALA A 21 5.39 -38.76 -11.31
N ALA A 22 5.31 -38.78 -9.98
CA ALA A 22 5.61 -37.61 -9.14
C ALA A 22 7.09 -37.20 -9.22
N LEU A 23 8.01 -38.17 -9.23
CA LEU A 23 9.44 -37.93 -9.38
C LEU A 23 9.74 -37.27 -10.74
N LEU A 24 9.20 -37.83 -11.83
CA LEU A 24 9.39 -37.30 -13.18
C LEU A 24 8.81 -35.89 -13.33
N LEU A 25 7.65 -35.62 -12.72
CA LEU A 25 7.04 -34.29 -12.72
C LEU A 25 7.90 -33.25 -11.99
N GLY A 26 8.43 -33.59 -10.81
CA GLY A 26 9.33 -32.69 -10.08
C GLY A 26 10.62 -32.39 -10.84
N LEU A 27 11.18 -33.39 -11.52
CA LEU A 27 12.38 -33.24 -12.36
C LEU A 27 12.09 -32.34 -13.57
N ALA A 28 10.95 -32.52 -14.23
CA ALA A 28 10.52 -31.69 -15.35
C ALA A 28 10.32 -30.21 -14.94
N ILE A 29 9.70 -29.96 -13.77
CA ILE A 29 9.52 -28.60 -13.23
C ILE A 29 10.89 -27.97 -12.94
N GLY A 30 11.82 -28.71 -12.33
CA GLY A 30 13.17 -28.21 -12.06
C GLY A 30 13.93 -27.80 -13.33
N VAL A 31 13.87 -28.63 -14.38
CA VAL A 31 14.47 -28.32 -15.69
C VAL A 31 13.82 -27.09 -16.32
N LEU A 32 12.49 -26.97 -16.24
CA LEU A 32 11.76 -25.82 -16.78
C LEU A 32 12.14 -24.51 -16.09
N VAL A 33 12.24 -24.51 -14.75
CA VAL A 33 12.65 -23.32 -13.98
C VAL A 33 14.09 -22.92 -14.33
N LEU A 34 14.99 -23.89 -14.48
CA LEU A 34 16.37 -23.63 -14.88
C LEU A 34 16.43 -23.04 -16.30
N ALA A 35 15.68 -23.59 -17.24
CA ALA A 35 15.59 -23.07 -18.61
C ALA A 35 15.03 -21.64 -18.66
N LEU A 36 13.96 -21.35 -17.91
CA LEU A 36 13.40 -20.01 -17.80
C LEU A 36 14.40 -19.02 -17.17
N ALA A 37 15.17 -19.44 -16.16
CA ALA A 37 16.21 -18.61 -15.55
C ALA A 37 17.35 -18.30 -16.54
N THR A 38 17.67 -19.21 -17.47
CA THR A 38 18.67 -18.95 -18.53
C THR A 38 18.15 -18.08 -19.67
N LEU A 39 16.82 -18.01 -19.87
CA LEU A 39 16.18 -17.27 -20.96
C LEU A 39 15.74 -15.85 -20.57
N MET A 40 15.70 -15.51 -19.28
CA MET A 40 15.42 -14.13 -18.86
C MET A 40 16.66 -13.25 -19.06
N PRO A 41 16.59 -12.17 -19.85
CA PRO A 41 17.69 -11.24 -19.98
C PRO A 41 17.98 -10.58 -18.63
N LEU A 42 19.27 -10.39 -18.33
CA LEU A 42 19.76 -9.62 -17.18
C LEU A 42 19.22 -8.19 -17.28
N ARG A 43 18.06 -7.94 -16.69
CA ARG A 43 17.53 -6.60 -16.51
C ARG A 43 18.24 -6.00 -15.29
N ASP A 44 18.93 -4.88 -15.52
CA ASP A 44 19.51 -4.00 -14.49
C ASP A 44 20.77 -4.47 -13.76
N GLY A 45 21.57 -5.38 -14.35
CA GLY A 45 22.95 -5.63 -13.89
C GLY A 45 23.08 -6.33 -12.54
N VAL A 46 21.98 -6.76 -11.92
CA VAL A 46 21.99 -7.59 -10.72
C VAL A 46 22.01 -9.07 -11.15
N PRO A 47 22.98 -9.89 -10.73
CA PRO A 47 23.00 -11.30 -11.07
C PRO A 47 21.81 -12.00 -10.38
N PHE A 48 20.74 -12.24 -11.14
CA PHE A 48 19.52 -12.96 -10.71
C PHE A 48 19.76 -14.48 -10.53
N ALA A 49 20.90 -14.98 -11.02
CA ALA A 49 21.21 -16.40 -11.14
C ALA A 49 21.33 -17.19 -9.81
N PRO A 50 22.00 -16.70 -8.74
CA PRO A 50 22.21 -17.51 -7.53
C PRO A 50 20.91 -17.68 -6.73
N THR A 51 20.06 -16.66 -6.66
CA THR A 51 18.81 -16.70 -5.88
C THR A 51 17.81 -17.69 -6.46
N MET A 52 17.65 -17.71 -7.79
CA MET A 52 16.76 -18.66 -8.47
C MET A 52 17.26 -20.11 -8.38
N ALA A 53 18.58 -20.32 -8.43
CA ALA A 53 19.17 -21.64 -8.21
C ALA A 53 18.91 -22.16 -6.79
N VAL A 54 19.03 -21.30 -5.78
CA VAL A 54 18.73 -21.66 -4.38
C VAL A 54 17.25 -22.01 -4.20
N ILE A 55 16.34 -21.24 -4.81
CA ILE A 55 14.89 -21.52 -4.77
C ILE A 55 14.56 -22.86 -5.44
N ALA A 56 15.17 -23.15 -6.61
CA ALA A 56 14.96 -24.41 -7.32
C ALA A 56 15.46 -25.62 -6.52
N VAL A 57 16.64 -25.52 -5.89
CA VAL A 57 17.18 -26.58 -5.02
C VAL A 57 16.29 -26.79 -3.80
N ALA A 58 15.84 -25.70 -3.15
CA ALA A 58 14.94 -25.78 -2.00
C ALA A 58 13.61 -26.45 -2.35
N ALA A 59 13.01 -26.11 -3.50
CA ALA A 59 11.77 -26.73 -3.98
C ALA A 59 11.94 -28.24 -4.24
N GLY A 60 13.06 -28.65 -4.84
CA GLY A 60 13.36 -30.08 -5.06
C GLY A 60 13.54 -30.86 -3.75
N VAL A 61 14.23 -30.27 -2.78
CA VAL A 61 14.39 -30.86 -1.44
C VAL A 61 13.04 -30.99 -0.73
N MET A 62 12.18 -29.97 -0.78
CA MET A 62 10.84 -30.02 -0.19
C MET A 62 9.97 -31.13 -0.82
N ALA A 63 9.98 -31.25 -2.15
CA ALA A 63 9.23 -32.28 -2.86
C ALA A 63 9.70 -33.70 -2.46
N PHE A 64 11.02 -33.90 -2.31
CA PHE A 64 11.58 -35.18 -1.87
C PHE A 64 11.15 -35.56 -0.45
N PHE A 65 11.21 -34.62 0.51
CA PHE A 65 10.82 -34.90 1.89
C PHE A 65 9.32 -35.15 2.02
N PHE A 66 8.49 -34.35 1.33
CA PHE A 66 7.03 -34.54 1.30
C PHE A 66 6.64 -35.91 0.74
N TYR A 67 7.32 -36.35 -0.33
CA TYR A 67 7.12 -37.67 -0.91
C TYR A 67 7.54 -38.80 0.05
N ARG A 68 8.69 -38.67 0.71
CA ARG A 68 9.20 -39.66 1.68
C ARG A 68 8.26 -39.79 2.89
N THR A 69 7.70 -38.70 3.39
CA THR A 69 6.70 -38.75 4.46
C THR A 69 5.39 -39.39 4.02
N MET A 70 4.96 -39.18 2.77
CA MET A 70 3.73 -39.80 2.24
C MET A 70 3.83 -41.34 2.14
N ILE A 71 5.03 -41.87 1.85
CA ILE A 71 5.28 -43.32 1.76
C ILE A 71 5.48 -43.98 3.13
N SER A 72 6.03 -43.23 4.08
CA SER A 72 6.24 -43.68 5.45
C SER A 72 4.90 -43.74 6.21
N ARG A 73 4.28 -44.93 6.29
CA ARG A 73 3.06 -45.19 7.10
C ARG A 73 3.21 -44.95 8.61
N ARG A 74 4.35 -44.48 9.11
CA ARG A 74 4.57 -44.21 10.54
C ARG A 74 4.07 -42.82 10.91
N ARG A 75 2.89 -42.77 11.55
CA ARG A 75 2.23 -41.55 12.04
C ARG A 75 3.09 -40.70 13.01
N GLY A 76 4.15 -41.25 13.61
CA GLY A 76 5.08 -40.51 14.48
C GLY A 76 6.20 -39.72 13.76
N ALA A 77 6.43 -39.94 12.46
CA ALA A 77 7.53 -39.29 11.73
C ALA A 77 7.20 -37.87 11.23
N TRP A 78 5.95 -37.43 11.39
CA TRP A 78 5.46 -36.12 10.90
C TRP A 78 6.11 -34.94 11.65
N PHE A 79 6.31 -35.06 12.96
CA PHE A 79 6.87 -33.97 13.76
C PHE A 79 8.37 -33.79 13.57
N ALA A 80 9.13 -34.89 13.45
CA ALA A 80 10.58 -34.82 13.23
C ALA A 80 10.94 -34.30 11.83
N GLY A 81 10.17 -34.68 10.80
CA GLY A 81 10.40 -34.21 9.42
C GLY A 81 10.10 -32.72 9.24
N GLY A 82 9.02 -32.22 9.86
CA GLY A 82 8.66 -30.81 9.81
C GLY A 82 9.68 -29.90 10.50
N ALA A 83 10.22 -30.32 11.65
CA ALA A 83 11.23 -29.55 12.39
C ALA A 83 12.57 -29.44 11.64
N ALA A 84 13.02 -30.53 11.00
CA ALA A 84 14.23 -30.50 10.17
C ALA A 84 14.07 -29.58 8.94
N LEU A 85 12.88 -29.59 8.32
CA LEU A 85 12.58 -28.72 7.17
C LEU A 85 12.58 -27.23 7.55
N ALA A 86 11.96 -26.89 8.69
CA ALA A 86 11.96 -25.53 9.20
C ALA A 86 13.37 -25.02 9.52
N ALA A 87 14.23 -25.88 10.09
CA ALA A 87 15.62 -25.55 10.38
C ALA A 87 16.43 -25.27 9.10
N VAL A 88 16.24 -26.05 8.03
CA VAL A 88 16.94 -25.84 6.75
C VAL A 88 16.48 -24.54 6.07
N VAL A 89 15.18 -24.24 6.08
CA VAL A 89 14.64 -22.99 5.52
C VAL A 89 15.18 -21.77 6.26
N LEU A 90 15.19 -21.81 7.60
CA LEU A 90 15.74 -20.74 8.42
C LEU A 90 17.25 -20.56 8.22
N PHE A 91 18.00 -21.65 8.04
CA PHE A 91 19.44 -21.60 7.77
C PHE A 91 19.75 -20.96 6.41
N VAL A 92 18.99 -21.30 5.36
CA VAL A 92 19.14 -20.72 4.01
C VAL A 92 18.76 -19.23 3.99
N LEU A 93 17.68 -18.85 4.68
CA LEU A 93 17.29 -17.44 4.82
C LEU A 93 18.32 -16.64 5.64
N GLY A 94 18.87 -17.22 6.71
CA GLY A 94 19.92 -16.60 7.52
C GLY A 94 21.21 -16.37 6.73
N LEU A 95 21.63 -17.34 5.91
CA LEU A 95 22.80 -17.19 5.04
C LEU A 95 22.60 -16.09 3.99
N GLY A 96 21.42 -15.99 3.39
CA GLY A 96 21.10 -14.94 2.40
C GLY A 96 21.18 -13.51 2.98
N ILE A 97 20.75 -13.34 4.23
CA ILE A 97 20.83 -12.05 4.94
C ILE A 97 22.29 -11.70 5.27
N LEU A 98 23.09 -12.69 5.70
CA LEU A 98 24.50 -12.47 6.05
C LEU A 98 25.37 -12.13 4.83
N SER A 99 25.09 -12.73 3.66
CA SER A 99 25.77 -12.39 2.41
C SER A 99 25.39 -11.02 1.85
N SER A 100 24.22 -10.47 2.23
CA SER A 100 23.77 -9.14 1.78
C SER A 100 24.37 -8.01 2.62
N GLY A 101 24.75 -8.29 3.88
CA GLY A 101 25.41 -7.31 4.76
C GLY A 101 26.89 -7.09 4.46
N LEU A 102 27.54 -7.99 3.72
CA LEU A 102 28.99 -7.96 3.47
C LEU A 102 29.40 -7.20 2.19
N LEU A 103 28.46 -6.55 1.49
CA LEU A 103 28.69 -5.79 0.26
C LEU A 103 28.52 -4.27 0.39
N LEU A 104 28.28 -3.74 1.59
CA LEU A 104 28.11 -2.29 1.83
C LEU A 104 29.26 -1.64 2.60
N GLU A 105 30.43 -2.29 2.68
CA GLU A 105 31.59 -1.71 3.33
C GLU A 105 32.77 -1.77 2.37
N ASN A 106 33.05 -0.63 1.70
CA ASN A 106 34.39 -0.10 1.41
C ASN A 106 34.40 0.77 0.13
N ARG A 107 34.19 2.07 0.31
CA ARG A 107 34.83 3.12 -0.53
C ARG A 107 35.15 4.32 0.36
N GLY A 108 36.28 4.21 1.05
CA GLY A 108 37.02 5.38 1.49
C GLY A 108 37.87 5.92 0.34
N GLU A 109 37.88 7.24 0.18
CA GLU A 109 39.00 8.00 -0.37
C GLU A 109 39.15 9.26 0.48
N PRO A 110 40.37 9.62 0.94
CA PRO A 110 40.65 10.80 1.75
C PRO A 110 41.03 11.99 0.87
N GLY A 111 40.47 13.16 1.16
CA GLY A 111 40.82 14.43 0.52
C GLY A 111 40.62 15.59 1.48
N GLU A 112 41.65 15.86 2.26
CA GLU A 112 41.75 16.92 3.26
C GLU A 112 42.18 18.24 2.59
N THR A 113 41.36 19.30 2.69
CA THR A 113 41.85 20.70 2.74
C THR A 113 40.86 21.60 3.51
N VAL A 114 41.17 21.82 4.79
CA VAL A 114 41.23 23.10 5.53
C VAL A 114 40.19 24.21 5.22
N GLY A 115 39.35 24.52 6.22
CA GLY A 115 39.09 25.91 6.66
C GLY A 115 37.63 26.40 6.76
N SER A 116 37.14 26.58 8.01
CA SER A 116 36.04 27.50 8.43
C SER A 116 34.58 27.00 8.34
N PRO A 117 33.62 27.57 9.10
CA PRO A 117 33.51 27.67 10.56
C PRO A 117 32.25 26.95 11.11
N GLY A 118 32.38 26.23 12.23
CA GLY A 118 31.31 25.90 13.20
C GLY A 118 30.10 25.06 12.71
N PRO A 119 29.78 23.91 13.33
CA PRO A 119 28.52 23.22 13.05
C PRO A 119 27.37 24.06 13.62
N GLY A 120 26.72 24.83 12.75
CA GLY A 120 25.37 25.31 13.02
C GLY A 120 24.46 24.10 13.27
N PRO A 121 23.38 24.26 14.05
CA PRO A 121 22.44 23.16 14.31
C PRO A 121 22.01 22.55 12.97
N ASP A 122 22.18 21.24 12.85
CA ASP A 122 21.82 20.45 11.67
C ASP A 122 20.43 20.88 11.18
N VAL A 123 20.39 21.64 10.08
CA VAL A 123 19.14 21.98 9.42
C VAL A 123 18.53 20.64 9.01
N PRO A 124 17.34 20.26 9.54
CA PRO A 124 16.77 18.96 9.26
C PRO A 124 16.68 18.79 7.74
N ALA A 125 17.24 17.69 7.24
CA ALA A 125 17.24 17.35 5.83
C ALA A 125 15.83 17.55 5.25
N LYS A 126 15.74 18.33 4.18
CA LYS A 126 14.51 18.61 3.42
C LYS A 126 13.75 17.31 3.22
N GLN A 127 12.65 17.12 3.96
CA GLN A 127 11.84 15.92 3.82
C GLN A 127 11.13 15.95 2.46
N ASP A 128 11.48 15.03 1.58
CA ASP A 128 10.84 14.90 0.28
C ASP A 128 9.46 14.25 0.45
N MET A 129 8.41 15.02 0.20
CA MET A 129 7.02 14.55 0.22
C MET A 129 6.82 13.49 -0.87
N PRO A 130 6.16 12.35 -0.57
CA PRO A 130 5.91 11.32 -1.58
C PRO A 130 5.04 11.89 -2.70
N SER A 131 5.33 11.47 -3.93
CA SER A 131 4.59 11.91 -5.10
C SER A 131 3.29 11.13 -5.27
N PHE A 132 2.23 11.83 -5.63
CA PHE A 132 1.01 11.25 -6.15
C PHE A 132 1.24 10.87 -7.64
N PRO A 133 0.73 9.73 -8.13
CA PRO A 133 0.92 9.34 -9.52
C PRO A 133 0.40 10.40 -10.49
N TRP A 134 1.17 10.66 -11.54
CA TRP A 134 0.87 11.71 -12.51
C TRP A 134 1.10 11.22 -13.95
N PRO A 135 0.13 11.37 -14.87
CA PRO A 135 -1.24 11.87 -14.64
C PRO A 135 -2.02 11.03 -13.60
N PRO A 136 -3.02 11.62 -12.93
CA PRO A 136 -3.75 10.90 -11.89
C PRO A 136 -4.47 9.68 -12.48
N PRO A 137 -4.59 8.56 -11.75
CA PRO A 137 -5.34 7.40 -12.21
C PRO A 137 -6.79 7.74 -12.59
N ARG A 138 -7.39 6.93 -13.45
CA ARG A 138 -8.78 7.15 -13.88
C ARG A 138 -9.74 7.11 -12.70
N ALA A 139 -10.30 8.27 -12.38
CA ALA A 139 -11.31 8.41 -11.34
C ALA A 139 -12.68 7.92 -11.82
N SER A 140 -13.50 7.43 -10.89
CA SER A 140 -14.90 7.06 -11.12
C SER A 140 -15.76 8.27 -11.52
N ALA A 141 -15.46 9.43 -10.91
CA ALA A 141 -16.03 10.73 -11.25
C ALA A 141 -15.03 11.84 -10.87
N MET A 142 -15.15 13.01 -11.51
CA MET A 142 -14.33 14.18 -11.17
C MET A 142 -15.15 15.48 -11.24
N GLN A 143 -14.77 16.46 -10.43
CA GLN A 143 -15.36 17.80 -10.45
C GLN A 143 -14.34 18.85 -10.04
N THR A 144 -14.21 19.92 -10.82
CA THR A 144 -13.48 21.13 -10.40
C THR A 144 -14.35 21.92 -9.43
N LEU A 145 -13.80 22.23 -8.26
CA LEU A 145 -14.48 22.99 -7.22
C LEU A 145 -14.37 24.49 -7.54
N PRO A 146 -15.47 25.25 -7.44
CA PRO A 146 -15.43 26.71 -7.50
C PRO A 146 -14.49 27.30 -6.45
N THR A 147 -13.64 28.25 -6.86
CA THR A 147 -12.69 28.95 -5.97
C THR A 147 -13.39 29.67 -4.81
N LEU A 148 -14.68 30.02 -4.96
CA LEU A 148 -15.51 30.61 -3.91
C LEU A 148 -15.51 29.77 -2.61
N PHE A 149 -15.41 28.45 -2.71
CA PHE A 149 -15.33 27.57 -1.54
C PHE A 149 -13.99 27.63 -0.80
N LEU A 150 -13.00 28.35 -1.33
CA LEU A 150 -11.65 28.43 -0.78
C LEU A 150 -11.37 29.74 -0.01
N HIS A 151 -12.29 30.71 -0.03
CA HIS A 151 -12.21 32.01 0.65
C HIS A 151 -10.95 32.83 0.30
N ASP A 152 -10.74 33.11 -1.00
CA ASP A 152 -9.64 33.94 -1.52
C ASP A 152 -8.24 33.57 -0.97
N PRO A 153 -7.80 32.32 -1.18
CA PRO A 153 -6.53 31.83 -0.66
C PRO A 153 -5.33 32.55 -1.29
N VAL A 154 -4.36 32.94 -0.47
CA VAL A 154 -3.12 33.59 -0.93
C VAL A 154 -2.02 32.56 -1.20
N SER A 155 -2.06 31.43 -0.50
CA SER A 155 -1.05 30.37 -0.56
C SER A 155 -1.65 28.97 -0.63
N LEU A 156 -0.83 27.97 -1.00
CA LEU A 156 -1.25 26.56 -0.94
C LEU A 156 -1.55 26.10 0.49
N ALA A 157 -0.90 26.68 1.51
CA ALA A 157 -1.21 26.44 2.90
C ALA A 157 -2.64 26.90 3.26
N ASP A 158 -3.10 28.04 2.72
CA ASP A 158 -4.46 28.52 2.96
C ASP A 158 -5.50 27.59 2.34
N VAL A 159 -5.26 27.12 1.12
CA VAL A 159 -6.11 26.12 0.47
C VAL A 159 -6.17 24.85 1.32
N ALA A 160 -5.02 24.29 1.70
CA ALA A 160 -4.95 23.07 2.51
C ALA A 160 -5.70 23.24 3.85
N ARG A 161 -5.58 24.41 4.49
CA ARG A 161 -6.29 24.75 5.73
C ARG A 161 -7.79 24.77 5.53
N THR A 162 -8.28 25.46 4.49
CA THR A 162 -9.72 25.52 4.18
C THR A 162 -10.28 24.14 3.86
N LEU A 163 -9.57 23.35 3.04
CA LEU A 163 -9.99 21.98 2.73
C LEU A 163 -10.05 21.11 4.00
N ARG A 164 -9.03 21.18 4.86
CA ARG A 164 -8.97 20.44 6.13
C ARG A 164 -10.10 20.84 7.08
N MET A 165 -10.34 22.14 7.24
CA MET A 165 -11.43 22.64 8.08
C MET A 165 -12.80 22.18 7.56
N THR A 166 -13.03 22.30 6.25
CA THR A 166 -14.27 21.85 5.59
C THR A 166 -14.51 20.37 5.86
N LEU A 167 -13.51 19.54 5.61
CA LEU A 167 -13.60 18.10 5.82
C LEU A 167 -13.74 17.74 7.30
N SER A 168 -13.08 18.47 8.19
CA SER A 168 -13.19 18.27 9.64
C SER A 168 -14.61 18.57 10.15
N LEU A 169 -15.23 19.67 9.69
CA LEU A 169 -16.63 19.99 9.98
C LEU A 169 -17.58 18.91 9.42
N ALA A 170 -17.21 18.31 8.30
CA ALA A 170 -17.91 17.17 7.70
C ALA A 170 -17.58 15.80 8.36
N GLY A 171 -16.83 15.80 9.48
CA GLY A 171 -16.49 14.60 10.26
C GLY A 171 -15.32 13.77 9.71
N ARG A 172 -14.48 14.35 8.84
CA ARG A 172 -13.33 13.70 8.19
C ARG A 172 -12.02 14.32 8.67
N HIS A 173 -11.33 13.60 9.54
CA HIS A 173 -10.11 14.09 10.17
C HIS A 173 -8.84 13.37 9.68
N GLU A 174 -8.99 12.22 9.01
CA GLU A 174 -7.87 11.43 8.50
C GLU A 174 -7.58 11.83 7.05
N LEU A 175 -6.53 12.63 6.88
CA LEU A 175 -6.10 13.20 5.60
C LEU A 175 -4.62 12.89 5.37
N ARG A 176 -4.23 12.66 4.11
CA ARG A 176 -2.85 12.45 3.69
C ARG A 176 -2.47 13.40 2.56
N PHE A 177 -1.26 13.96 2.63
CA PHE A 177 -0.73 14.90 1.63
C PHE A 177 0.34 14.22 0.75
N TYR A 178 0.27 14.52 -0.54
CA TYR A 178 1.19 14.05 -1.58
C TYR A 178 1.58 15.20 -2.51
N ALA A 179 2.75 15.08 -3.13
CA ALA A 179 3.20 16.02 -4.15
C ALA A 179 2.53 15.73 -5.50
N VAL A 180 2.06 16.77 -6.17
CA VAL A 180 1.72 16.77 -7.60
C VAL A 180 2.53 17.87 -8.27
N PRO A 181 2.60 17.91 -9.62
CA PRO A 181 3.23 19.03 -10.32
C PRO A 181 2.69 20.36 -9.81
N ASP A 182 3.61 21.22 -9.36
CA ASP A 182 3.35 22.57 -8.87
C ASP A 182 2.28 22.67 -7.76
N GLY A 183 2.03 21.61 -7.00
CA GLY A 183 1.01 21.66 -5.95
C GLY A 183 0.97 20.46 -5.03
N PHE A 184 -0.22 20.15 -4.52
CA PHE A 184 -0.42 18.99 -3.65
C PHE A 184 -1.72 18.24 -3.97
N ALA A 185 -1.76 16.97 -3.61
CA ALA A 185 -2.97 16.18 -3.51
C ALA A 185 -3.27 15.89 -2.03
N MET A 186 -4.52 16.07 -1.62
CA MET A 186 -5.01 15.74 -0.28
C MET A 186 -6.02 14.60 -0.39
N VAL A 187 -5.67 13.46 0.21
CA VAL A 187 -6.41 12.20 0.11
C VAL A 187 -7.22 11.99 1.39
N THR A 188 -8.52 11.75 1.26
CA THR A 188 -9.36 11.31 2.38
C THR A 188 -9.11 9.84 2.68
N ARG A 189 -9.42 9.40 3.90
CA ARG A 189 -9.50 7.96 4.17
C ARG A 189 -10.54 7.25 3.28
N LEU A 190 -10.40 5.93 3.14
CA LEU A 190 -11.43 5.09 2.52
C LEU A 190 -12.69 5.03 3.41
N GLU A 191 -13.86 5.14 2.80
CA GLU A 191 -15.15 5.15 3.49
C GLU A 191 -16.06 4.07 2.93
N SER A 192 -16.72 3.30 3.80
CA SER A 192 -17.80 2.41 3.38
C SER A 192 -19.06 3.22 3.07
N ILE A 193 -19.73 2.89 1.96
CA ILE A 193 -20.95 3.56 1.52
C ILE A 193 -22.06 2.57 1.21
N ASP A 194 -23.30 3.02 1.41
CA ASP A 194 -24.49 2.25 1.06
C ASP A 194 -24.85 2.34 -0.44
N ALA A 195 -25.99 1.76 -0.79
CA ALA A 195 -26.50 1.80 -2.16
C ALA A 195 -26.82 3.22 -2.64
N GLN A 196 -27.09 4.16 -1.73
CA GLN A 196 -27.45 5.56 -1.99
C GLN A 196 -26.24 6.50 -1.87
N GLY A 197 -25.05 5.97 -1.57
CA GLY A 197 -23.81 6.72 -1.40
C GLY A 197 -23.67 7.39 -0.04
N ASN A 198 -24.55 7.11 0.94
CA ASN A 198 -24.36 7.59 2.30
C ASN A 198 -23.23 6.82 2.97
N THR A 199 -22.47 7.50 3.81
CA THR A 199 -21.46 6.85 4.65
C THR A 199 -22.12 5.91 5.63
N LEU A 200 -21.67 4.65 5.67
CA LEU A 200 -22.09 3.71 6.69
C LEU A 200 -21.35 4.02 8.00
N ALA A 201 -22.11 4.33 9.06
CA ALA A 201 -21.56 4.50 10.40
C ALA A 201 -21.09 3.14 10.95
N GLY A 202 -19.91 3.08 11.57
CA GLY A 202 -19.53 1.92 12.38
C GLY A 202 -18.87 0.74 11.65
N VAL A 203 -18.28 0.92 10.46
CA VAL A 203 -17.13 0.08 10.13
C VAL A 203 -16.00 0.53 11.05
N ASP A 204 -15.80 -0.22 12.14
CA ASP A 204 -15.03 0.11 13.33
C ASP A 204 -13.81 0.99 13.08
N ARG A 205 -13.66 2.04 13.91
CA ARG A 205 -12.36 2.67 14.13
C ARG A 205 -11.42 1.57 14.62
N PRO A 206 -10.42 1.13 13.84
CA PRO A 206 -9.51 0.11 14.31
C PRO A 206 -8.71 0.74 15.44
N THR A 207 -8.80 0.16 16.64
CA THR A 207 -7.95 0.50 17.78
C THR A 207 -6.50 0.01 17.60
N ARG A 208 -6.17 -0.57 16.45
CA ARG A 208 -4.84 -1.10 16.11
C ARG A 208 -4.12 -0.20 15.11
N ALA A 209 -2.79 -0.28 15.10
CA ALA A 209 -1.90 0.52 14.27
C ALA A 209 -2.41 0.67 12.82
N PHE A 210 -2.37 1.89 12.29
CA PHE A 210 -2.89 2.28 10.97
C PHE A 210 -2.43 1.38 9.80
N LEU A 211 -1.23 0.79 9.89
CA LEU A 211 -0.71 -0.19 8.92
C LEU A 211 -1.47 -1.53 8.92
N THR A 212 -2.02 -1.97 10.06
CA THR A 212 -2.93 -3.13 10.11
C THR A 212 -4.29 -2.82 9.50
N TYR A 213 -4.80 -1.59 9.66
CA TYR A 213 -6.08 -1.18 9.07
C TYR A 213 -6.10 -1.24 7.54
N ILE A 214 -5.00 -0.85 6.89
CA ILE A 214 -4.92 -0.85 5.43
C ILE A 214 -4.80 -2.29 4.89
N ARG A 215 -4.09 -3.19 5.59
CA ARG A 215 -4.15 -4.64 5.27
C ARG A 215 -5.54 -5.20 5.52
N ASP A 216 -6.18 -4.81 6.62
CA ASP A 216 -7.55 -5.20 6.99
C ASP A 216 -8.60 -4.58 6.05
N LEU A 217 -8.26 -3.52 5.31
CA LEU A 217 -9.12 -2.88 4.31
C LEU A 217 -9.54 -3.87 3.19
N PHE A 218 -8.73 -4.91 2.99
CA PHE A 218 -8.99 -5.99 2.05
C PHE A 218 -9.59 -7.23 2.70
N TRP A 219 -9.71 -7.24 4.03
CA TRP A 219 -10.67 -8.05 4.78
C TRP A 219 -11.94 -7.28 5.16
N VAL A 220 -12.16 -6.07 4.60
CA VAL A 220 -13.41 -5.36 4.84
C VAL A 220 -14.54 -6.20 4.25
N PRO A 221 -15.70 -6.25 4.94
CA PRO A 221 -16.88 -6.89 4.42
C PRO A 221 -17.14 -6.55 2.95
N PRO A 222 -17.70 -7.50 2.18
CA PRO A 222 -18.22 -7.20 0.86
C PRO A 222 -19.11 -5.96 0.89
N GLY A 223 -18.96 -5.07 -0.08
CA GLY A 223 -19.60 -3.77 -0.02
C GLY A 223 -18.97 -2.76 -0.96
N ARG A 224 -19.35 -1.50 -0.74
CA ARG A 224 -18.94 -0.38 -1.57
C ARG A 224 -18.15 0.62 -0.75
N TYR A 225 -17.19 1.23 -1.41
CA TYR A 225 -16.27 2.15 -0.78
C TYR A 225 -16.05 3.38 -1.65
N ARG A 226 -15.65 4.48 -1.02
CA ARG A 226 -15.15 5.66 -1.74
C ARG A 226 -13.92 6.24 -1.08
N MET A 227 -13.09 6.86 -1.91
CA MET A 227 -12.00 7.75 -1.52
C MET A 227 -12.12 9.01 -2.36
N VAL A 228 -11.88 10.17 -1.76
CA VAL A 228 -11.86 11.46 -2.46
C VAL A 228 -10.45 12.04 -2.38
N VAL A 229 -9.92 12.45 -3.53
CA VAL A 229 -8.63 13.11 -3.64
C VAL A 229 -8.84 14.53 -4.14
N PHE A 230 -8.45 15.51 -3.35
CA PHE A 230 -8.47 16.92 -3.74
C PHE A 230 -7.10 17.28 -4.31
N VAL A 231 -7.04 17.48 -5.62
CA VAL A 231 -5.83 17.88 -6.34
C VAL A 231 -5.83 19.39 -6.49
N VAL A 232 -4.79 20.05 -5.98
CA VAL A 232 -4.58 21.49 -6.05
C VAL A 232 -3.33 21.76 -6.88
N THR A 233 -3.49 22.32 -8.08
CA THR A 233 -2.40 22.57 -9.03
C THR A 233 -2.84 23.59 -10.09
N ASP A 234 -1.89 24.26 -10.74
CA ASP A 234 -2.08 25.10 -11.93
C ASP A 234 -1.90 24.32 -13.25
N ARG A 235 -1.52 23.04 -13.17
CA ARG A 235 -1.35 22.17 -14.34
C ARG A 235 -2.67 21.52 -14.71
N ALA A 236 -3.13 21.81 -15.93
CA ALA A 236 -4.19 21.01 -16.54
C ALA A 236 -3.73 19.56 -16.69
N PHE A 237 -4.63 18.62 -16.44
CA PHE A 237 -4.36 17.19 -16.57
C PHE A 237 -5.56 16.46 -17.14
N GLU A 238 -5.26 15.35 -17.81
CA GLU A 238 -6.22 14.31 -18.15
C GLU A 238 -5.90 13.11 -17.27
N ALA A 239 -6.92 12.39 -16.79
CA ALA A 239 -6.66 11.18 -16.03
C ALA A 239 -5.96 10.15 -16.92
N SER A 240 -5.07 9.33 -16.35
CA SER A 240 -4.53 8.18 -17.06
C SER A 240 -5.69 7.28 -17.49
N GLY A 241 -5.52 6.54 -18.58
CA GLY A 241 -6.53 5.57 -19.03
C GLY A 241 -6.72 4.41 -18.04
N ASP A 242 -5.74 4.23 -17.15
CA ASP A 242 -5.63 3.09 -16.24
C ASP A 242 -6.43 3.33 -14.95
N ALA A 243 -7.19 2.31 -14.54
CA ALA A 243 -7.83 2.30 -13.24
C ALA A 243 -6.76 2.06 -12.16
N ILE A 244 -6.88 2.75 -11.02
CA ILE A 244 -6.02 2.48 -9.87
C ILE A 244 -6.20 1.03 -9.41
N ASP A 245 -5.09 0.32 -9.23
CA ASP A 245 -5.15 -1.02 -8.69
C ASP A 245 -5.19 -1.02 -7.15
N ARG A 246 -5.46 -2.19 -6.58
CA ARG A 246 -5.53 -2.37 -5.13
C ARG A 246 -4.26 -1.91 -4.41
N SER A 247 -3.09 -2.26 -4.92
CA SER A 247 -1.80 -2.00 -4.26
C SER A 247 -1.45 -0.50 -4.29
N GLU A 248 -1.86 0.20 -5.35
CA GLU A 248 -1.72 1.65 -5.46
C GLU A 248 -2.64 2.38 -4.47
N ALA A 249 -3.90 1.94 -4.35
CA ALA A 249 -4.82 2.50 -3.35
C ALA A 249 -4.32 2.26 -1.91
N GLU A 250 -3.73 1.08 -1.64
CA GLU A 250 -3.05 0.78 -0.37
C GLU A 250 -1.89 1.75 -0.11
N ALA A 251 -1.06 2.01 -1.12
CA ALA A 251 0.09 2.91 -1.00
C ALA A 251 -0.35 4.35 -0.69
N PHE A 252 -1.44 4.84 -1.30
CA PHE A 252 -1.98 6.18 -1.04
C PHE A 252 -2.51 6.35 0.38
N MET A 253 -3.01 5.27 0.97
CA MET A 253 -3.51 5.29 2.33
C MET A 253 -2.36 5.17 3.33
N ALA A 254 -1.37 4.31 3.06
CA ALA A 254 -0.30 3.98 4.00
C ALA A 254 0.80 5.05 4.03
N GLY A 255 1.02 5.70 2.89
CA GLY A 255 2.00 6.77 2.74
C GLY A 255 1.42 8.15 3.07
N GLY A 256 2.07 9.16 2.48
CA GLY A 256 1.65 10.55 2.54
C GLY A 256 1.97 11.20 3.88
N PHE A 257 2.11 12.51 3.85
CA PHE A 257 2.37 13.29 5.05
C PHE A 257 1.05 13.58 5.75
N ASN A 258 1.07 13.68 7.08
CA ASN A 258 -0.09 14.09 7.88
C ASN A 258 -0.33 15.60 7.83
N ASP A 259 0.65 16.37 7.37
CA ASP A 259 0.55 17.81 7.14
C ASP A 259 1.22 18.22 5.82
N LEU A 260 0.89 19.40 5.31
CA LEU A 260 1.52 19.94 4.12
C LEU A 260 2.88 20.56 4.51
N PRO A 261 4.00 20.14 3.91
CA PRO A 261 5.31 20.75 4.22
C PRO A 261 5.34 22.25 3.92
N ASP A 262 5.99 23.03 4.77
CA ASP A 262 6.08 24.50 4.66
C ASP A 262 6.59 24.97 3.29
N VAL A 263 7.54 24.25 2.70
CA VAL A 263 8.11 24.56 1.37
C VAL A 263 7.06 24.48 0.26
N VAL A 264 6.07 23.59 0.39
CA VAL A 264 4.95 23.48 -0.55
C VAL A 264 3.85 24.46 -0.16
N GLY A 265 3.54 24.57 1.12
CA GLY A 265 2.52 25.48 1.65
C GLY A 265 2.79 26.95 1.37
N ALA A 266 4.05 27.39 1.38
CA ALA A 266 4.46 28.77 1.12
C ALA A 266 4.34 29.20 -0.35
N ARG A 267 4.03 28.27 -1.27
CA ARG A 267 3.84 28.62 -2.68
C ARG A 267 2.59 29.47 -2.86
N PRO A 268 2.63 30.53 -3.69
CA PRO A 268 1.45 31.35 -3.98
C PRO A 268 0.34 30.54 -4.65
N TYR A 269 -0.91 30.75 -4.24
CA TYR A 269 -2.08 30.30 -4.98
C TYR A 269 -2.44 31.37 -6.01
N ALA A 270 -1.76 31.31 -7.17
CA ALA A 270 -1.87 32.33 -8.22
C ALA A 270 -2.96 32.01 -9.25
N ASP A 271 -3.10 32.91 -10.23
CA ASP A 271 -3.94 32.67 -11.41
C ASP A 271 -3.58 31.35 -12.10
N GLY A 272 -4.60 30.56 -12.44
CA GLY A 272 -4.42 29.27 -13.11
C GLY A 272 -4.55 28.06 -12.19
N TYR A 273 -4.37 28.22 -10.87
CA TYR A 273 -4.65 27.14 -9.94
C TYR A 273 -6.11 26.69 -9.99
N ARG A 274 -6.30 25.39 -9.82
CA ARG A 274 -7.61 24.73 -9.73
C ARG A 274 -7.56 23.73 -8.59
N THR A 275 -8.70 23.58 -7.93
CA THR A 275 -8.93 22.49 -6.98
C THR A 275 -9.90 21.51 -7.62
N THR A 276 -9.45 20.30 -7.91
CA THR A 276 -10.26 19.26 -8.54
C THR A 276 -10.44 18.10 -7.58
N ALA A 277 -11.69 17.73 -7.30
CA ALA A 277 -12.03 16.53 -6.56
C ALA A 277 -12.08 15.33 -7.52
N LEU A 278 -11.25 14.32 -7.25
CA LEU A 278 -11.25 13.02 -7.91
C LEU A 278 -11.91 12.02 -6.97
N VAL A 279 -12.94 11.34 -7.44
CA VAL A 279 -13.66 10.33 -6.66
C VAL A 279 -13.30 8.95 -7.19
N TYR A 280 -12.79 8.10 -6.31
CA TYR A 280 -12.58 6.68 -6.58
C TYR A 280 -13.63 5.89 -5.82
N GLU A 281 -14.57 5.30 -6.54
CA GLU A 281 -15.57 4.38 -6.00
C GLU A 281 -15.08 2.94 -6.23
N PHE A 282 -15.14 2.12 -5.19
CA PHE A 282 -14.74 0.71 -5.24
C PHE A 282 -15.92 -0.19 -4.90
N HIS A 283 -15.96 -1.36 -5.53
CA HIS A 283 -16.88 -2.44 -5.18
C HIS A 283 -16.09 -3.71 -4.87
N LYS A 284 -16.48 -4.39 -3.80
CA LYS A 284 -15.94 -5.69 -3.40
C LYS A 284 -17.07 -6.71 -3.35
N ASP A 285 -17.04 -7.67 -4.26
CA ASP A 285 -18.01 -8.75 -4.29
C ASP A 285 -17.80 -9.75 -3.15
N PRO A 286 -18.86 -10.43 -2.67
CA PRO A 286 -18.73 -11.43 -1.61
C PRO A 286 -17.84 -12.62 -1.95
N GLN A 287 -17.69 -12.91 -3.24
CA GLN A 287 -16.91 -14.02 -3.76
C GLN A 287 -15.51 -13.58 -4.22
N ASP A 288 -15.24 -12.27 -4.26
CA ASP A 288 -13.96 -11.72 -4.69
C ASP A 288 -13.15 -11.28 -3.46
N GLU A 289 -11.88 -11.64 -3.45
CA GLU A 289 -10.94 -11.16 -2.43
C GLU A 289 -10.54 -9.70 -2.67
N ARG A 290 -10.77 -9.17 -3.88
CA ARG A 290 -10.28 -7.85 -4.31
C ARG A 290 -11.44 -6.89 -4.54
N ALA A 291 -11.24 -5.65 -4.07
CA ALA A 291 -12.06 -4.54 -4.50
C ALA A 291 -11.58 -4.07 -5.87
N HIS A 292 -12.50 -3.72 -6.75
CA HIS A 292 -12.22 -3.12 -8.05
C HIS A 292 -12.83 -1.72 -8.12
N VAL A 293 -12.15 -0.81 -8.84
CA VAL A 293 -12.66 0.54 -9.08
C VAL A 293 -13.83 0.47 -10.05
N LEU A 294 -14.90 1.20 -9.75
CA LEU A 294 -16.05 1.35 -10.63
C LEU A 294 -15.83 2.53 -11.59
N ILE A 295 -15.74 2.24 -12.89
CA ILE A 295 -15.56 3.26 -13.93
C ILE A 295 -16.55 2.98 -15.07
N PRO A 296 -17.50 3.89 -15.34
CA PRO A 296 -17.84 5.06 -14.52
C PRO A 296 -18.34 4.65 -13.13
N GLY A 297 -18.27 5.59 -12.18
CA GLY A 297 -18.90 5.43 -10.87
C GLY A 297 -20.43 5.39 -10.97
N ARG A 298 -21.10 5.01 -9.87
CA ARG A 298 -22.57 5.01 -9.83
C ARG A 298 -23.17 6.40 -9.70
N PHE A 299 -22.41 7.31 -9.11
CA PHE A 299 -22.80 8.69 -8.90
C PHE A 299 -21.76 9.63 -9.48
N ASP A 300 -22.19 10.84 -9.81
CA ASP A 300 -21.26 11.90 -10.17
C ASP A 300 -20.50 12.44 -8.93
N ALA A 301 -19.47 13.22 -9.19
CA ALA A 301 -18.64 13.78 -8.13
C ALA A 301 -19.43 14.72 -7.21
N TYR A 302 -20.42 15.44 -7.75
CA TYR A 302 -21.28 16.34 -6.95
C TYR A 302 -22.04 15.57 -5.87
N HIS A 303 -22.67 14.44 -6.23
CA HIS A 303 -23.39 13.58 -5.29
C HIS A 303 -22.45 13.01 -4.23
N HIS A 304 -21.25 12.54 -4.61
CA HIS A 304 -20.27 12.07 -3.62
C HIS A 304 -19.85 13.18 -2.65
N LEU A 305 -19.58 14.38 -3.15
CA LEU A 305 -19.22 15.54 -2.33
C LEU A 305 -20.37 15.96 -1.40
N GLN A 306 -21.61 15.93 -1.88
CA GLN A 306 -22.79 16.16 -1.03
C GLN A 306 -22.88 15.11 0.09
N LYS A 307 -22.65 13.84 -0.23
CA LYS A 307 -22.74 12.73 0.73
C LYS A 307 -21.59 12.65 1.72
N ILE A 308 -20.44 13.28 1.46
CA ILE A 308 -19.41 13.47 2.48
C ILE A 308 -19.64 14.71 3.34
N GLY A 309 -20.63 15.56 3.02
CA GLY A 309 -20.93 16.80 3.74
C GLY A 309 -20.12 18.02 3.27
N TRP A 310 -19.46 17.95 2.11
CA TRP A 310 -18.58 19.02 1.59
C TRP A 310 -19.31 20.37 1.50
N TYR A 311 -20.44 20.40 0.79
CA TYR A 311 -21.14 21.65 0.50
C TYR A 311 -21.74 22.31 1.75
N SER A 312 -22.34 21.52 2.66
CA SER A 312 -22.86 22.05 3.92
C SER A 312 -21.73 22.60 4.79
N ALA A 313 -20.63 21.85 4.93
CA ALA A 313 -19.49 22.28 5.74
C ALA A 313 -18.80 23.52 5.15
N SER A 314 -18.67 23.61 3.83
CA SER A 314 -18.04 24.76 3.17
C SER A 314 -18.84 26.05 3.35
N ALA A 315 -20.16 25.95 3.49
CA ALA A 315 -21.03 27.09 3.78
C ALA A 315 -20.92 27.58 5.23
N GLU A 316 -20.47 26.72 6.15
CA GLU A 316 -20.31 27.04 7.57
C GLU A 316 -18.95 27.67 7.88
N ILE A 317 -17.97 27.60 6.98
CA ILE A 317 -16.68 28.27 7.19
C ILE A 317 -16.90 29.78 7.12
N PRO A 318 -16.66 30.51 8.23
CA PRO A 318 -16.73 31.96 8.20
C PRO A 318 -15.73 32.49 7.18
N ALA A 319 -16.15 33.42 6.33
CA ALA A 319 -15.28 34.07 5.33
C ALA A 319 -14.03 34.74 5.94
N TYR A 320 -14.00 34.91 7.27
CA TYR A 320 -12.91 35.49 8.05
C TYR A 320 -12.76 34.75 9.37
N ALA A 321 -12.58 33.43 9.35
CA ALA A 321 -12.36 32.69 10.58
C ALA A 321 -10.99 33.10 11.18
N GLU A 322 -11.00 34.14 12.01
CA GLU A 322 -10.03 34.44 13.09
C GLU A 322 -10.01 33.30 14.12
N LEU A 323 -9.98 32.05 13.66
CA LEU A 323 -9.84 30.91 14.54
C LEU A 323 -8.40 30.95 15.04
N PRO A 324 -8.19 30.98 16.37
CA PRO A 324 -6.85 30.80 16.91
C PRO A 324 -6.33 29.50 16.32
N VAL A 325 -5.08 29.54 15.86
CA VAL A 325 -4.37 28.36 15.40
C VAL A 325 -4.27 27.40 16.59
N ILE A 326 -5.24 26.49 16.75
CA ILE A 326 -5.20 25.44 17.76
C ILE A 326 -4.23 24.38 17.23
N PHE A 327 -2.94 24.69 17.24
CA PHE A 327 -1.94 23.65 17.40
C PHE A 327 -1.99 23.25 18.87
N PRO A 328 -2.16 21.97 19.22
CA PRO A 328 -1.88 21.53 20.57
C PRO A 328 -0.40 21.84 20.85
N ASP A 329 -0.16 22.82 21.70
CA ASP A 329 1.18 23.21 22.11
C ASP A 329 1.85 22.02 22.81
N ALA A 330 2.75 21.35 22.10
CA ALA A 330 3.46 20.16 22.56
C ALA A 330 4.46 20.47 23.71
N THR A 331 4.50 21.72 24.20
CA THR A 331 5.47 22.16 25.22
C THR A 331 4.90 22.22 26.66
N ALA A 332 3.60 22.01 26.87
CA ALA A 332 2.97 22.17 28.20
C ALA A 332 3.05 20.93 29.14
N SER A 333 4.11 20.12 29.07
CA SER A 333 4.35 18.97 29.99
C SER A 333 5.50 19.21 30.98
N GLY A 334 5.83 20.47 31.26
CA GLY A 334 7.10 20.83 31.89
C GLY A 334 7.05 21.67 33.17
N ALA A 335 5.96 21.76 33.94
CA ALA A 335 6.02 22.52 35.20
C ALA A 335 4.89 22.20 36.19
N ARG A 336 5.07 21.16 37.02
CA ARG A 336 4.53 21.12 38.40
C ARG A 336 5.27 20.08 39.25
N ARG A 337 6.42 20.49 39.76
CA ARG A 337 6.98 20.02 41.04
C ARG A 337 7.66 21.20 41.72
N ARG A 338 6.97 21.79 42.69
CA ARG A 338 7.46 22.29 43.98
C ARG A 338 6.25 22.76 44.78
#